data_AF-A0A372JB85-F1
#
_entry.id   AF-A0A372JB85-F1
#
_cell.length_a   1.000
_cell.length_b   1.000
_cell.length_c   1.000
_cell.angle_alpha   90.00
_cell.angle_beta   90.00
_cell.angle_gamma   90.00
#
_symmetry.space_group_name_H-M   'P 1'
#
loop_
_entity.id
_entity.type
_entity.pdbx_description
1 polymer ?
#
loop_
_entity_poly.entity_id
_entity_poly.type
_entity_poly.pdbx_seq_one_letter_code
_entity_poly.pdbx_strand_id
1 'polypeptide(L)'
;MQETAARTVAAPFTMAPYTENCARLCERAEHLLLRVGPETGPLGRERLSALLRWAGTAFDRVDVIVADVSLVHVHQALGQPPEKARKNANHRAAKAFRRVSRAWEEAGVPPQRQRVHLLSTFLDHPVYARLRAEAQRAVAEDPALREVSLQAARKVLRTYLKDREPDFAQVDEGKNHLIAEMPWCLDTPGILGVPSSVTLHPQRQPLAELMFASPHLTVSPRQGQAVVRPRFAAAPSS
;
A
#
# COMPACT_ATOMS: atom_id res chain seq x y z
N MET A 1 -8.52 -24.52 43.08
CA MET A 1 -7.50 -23.50 42.76
C MET A 1 -7.18 -23.65 41.27
N GLN A 2 -7.91 -22.93 40.42
CA GLN A 2 -7.81 -23.03 38.96
C GLN A 2 -6.95 -21.87 38.46
N GLU A 3 -5.81 -22.22 37.88
CA GLU A 3 -4.90 -21.28 37.21
C GLU A 3 -5.47 -21.00 35.82
N THR A 4 -6.03 -19.81 35.65
CA THR A 4 -6.54 -19.32 34.36
C THR A 4 -5.35 -19.04 33.45
N ALA A 5 -4.95 -20.03 32.65
CA ALA A 5 -4.03 -19.83 31.55
C ALA A 5 -4.70 -18.89 30.53
N ALA A 6 -4.36 -17.61 30.60
CA ALA A 6 -4.68 -16.65 29.56
C ALA A 6 -4.07 -17.17 28.25
N ARG A 7 -4.90 -17.72 27.37
CA ARG A 7 -4.54 -17.97 25.98
C ARG A 7 -4.26 -16.60 25.36
N THR A 8 -3.00 -16.18 25.35
CA THR A 8 -2.53 -15.12 24.48
C THR A 8 -2.74 -15.61 23.05
N VAL A 9 -3.88 -15.24 22.45
CA VAL A 9 -4.13 -15.51 21.04
C VAL A 9 -3.09 -14.71 20.28
N ALA A 10 -2.03 -15.38 19.83
CA ALA A 10 -1.00 -14.75 19.03
C ALA A 10 -1.65 -14.05 17.82
N ALA A 11 -1.25 -12.82 17.57
CA ALA A 11 -1.80 -12.04 16.46
C ALA A 11 -1.72 -12.84 15.15
N PRO A 12 -2.82 -12.93 14.36
CA PRO A 12 -2.87 -13.74 13.14
C PRO A 12 -1.96 -13.21 12.02
N PHE A 13 -1.35 -12.03 12.21
CA PHE A 13 -0.38 -11.44 11.32
C PHE A 13 0.87 -11.01 12.09
N THR A 14 2.01 -11.08 11.41
CA THR A 14 3.27 -10.48 11.86
C THR A 14 3.60 -9.26 11.01
N MET A 15 4.17 -8.25 11.64
CA MET A 15 4.71 -7.06 10.98
C MET A 15 6.23 -7.06 11.08
N ALA A 16 6.91 -6.81 9.96
CA ALA A 16 8.34 -6.59 9.90
C ALA A 16 8.60 -5.14 9.44
N PRO A 17 8.92 -4.23 10.37
CA PRO A 17 9.22 -2.82 10.05
C PRO A 17 10.48 -2.68 9.18
N TYR A 18 10.55 -1.65 8.34
CA TYR A 18 11.73 -1.43 7.48
C TYR A 18 12.93 -0.82 8.22
N THR A 19 12.69 -0.02 9.26
CA THR A 19 13.71 0.67 10.06
C THR A 19 13.33 0.67 11.54
N GLU A 20 14.26 1.05 12.42
CA GLU A 20 13.98 1.23 13.85
C GLU A 20 12.89 2.29 14.10
N ASN A 21 12.88 3.37 13.31
CA ASN A 21 11.79 4.35 13.41
C ASN A 21 10.44 3.74 13.02
N CYS A 22 10.41 2.91 11.97
CA CYS A 22 9.20 2.18 11.62
C CYS A 22 8.74 1.26 12.76
N ALA A 23 9.68 0.59 13.46
CA ALA A 23 9.35 -0.27 14.60
C ALA A 23 8.67 0.51 15.72
N ARG A 24 9.23 1.67 16.11
CA ARG A 24 8.60 2.57 17.11
C ARG A 24 7.21 3.04 16.69
N LEU A 25 7.00 3.34 15.40
CA LEU A 25 5.68 3.73 14.89
C LEU A 25 4.68 2.56 14.87
N CYS A 26 5.16 1.34 14.63
CA CYS A 26 4.33 0.13 14.75
C CYS A 26 3.90 -0.11 16.20
N GLU A 27 4.80 0.14 17.17
CA GLU A 27 4.49 0.01 18.61
C GLU A 27 3.50 1.07 19.09
N ARG A 28 3.60 2.31 18.59
CA ARG A 28 2.63 3.38 18.90
C ARG A 28 1.22 3.07 18.38
N ALA A 29 1.12 2.36 17.27
CA ALA A 29 -0.11 1.84 16.70
C ALA A 29 -1.25 2.87 16.48
N GLU A 30 -0.93 4.13 16.19
CA GLU A 30 -1.93 5.19 16.07
C GLU A 30 -2.74 5.11 14.76
N HIS A 31 -2.08 4.79 13.64
CA HIS A 31 -2.76 4.67 12.36
C HIS A 31 -2.06 3.68 11.43
N LEU A 32 -2.87 2.93 10.69
CA LEU A 32 -2.41 2.01 9.65
C LEU A 32 -3.03 2.39 8.31
N LEU A 33 -2.18 2.40 7.27
CA LEU A 33 -2.60 2.57 5.90
C LEU A 33 -2.44 1.27 5.12
N LEU A 34 -3.54 0.80 4.52
CA LEU A 34 -3.50 -0.27 3.51
C LEU A 34 -3.79 0.32 2.13
N ARG A 35 -2.86 0.15 1.19
CA ARG A 35 -3.11 0.48 -0.21
C ARG A 35 -3.72 -0.73 -0.93
N VAL A 36 -4.76 -0.51 -1.71
CA VAL A 36 -5.40 -1.54 -2.53
C VAL A 36 -5.29 -1.18 -4.01
N GLY A 37 -4.36 -1.87 -4.68
CA GLY A 37 -4.06 -1.78 -6.11
C GLY A 37 -3.65 -3.14 -6.71
N PRO A 38 -3.05 -3.19 -7.91
CA PRO A 38 -2.58 -4.42 -8.56
C PRO A 38 -1.73 -5.31 -7.65
N GLU A 39 -0.81 -4.69 -6.92
CA GLU A 39 0.14 -5.30 -5.98
C GLU A 39 -0.55 -6.12 -4.87
N THR A 40 -1.77 -5.70 -4.50
CA THR A 40 -2.62 -6.32 -3.48
C THR A 40 -3.81 -7.09 -4.06
N GLY A 41 -3.94 -7.09 -5.39
CA GLY A 41 -4.95 -7.84 -6.13
C GLY A 41 -5.06 -9.32 -5.72
N PRO A 42 -3.94 -10.03 -5.46
CA PRO A 42 -3.95 -11.42 -5.02
C PRO A 42 -4.57 -11.68 -3.64
N LEU A 43 -4.79 -10.65 -2.81
CA LEU A 43 -5.50 -10.82 -1.54
C LEU A 43 -6.98 -11.07 -1.81
N GLY A 44 -7.39 -12.33 -1.63
CA GLY A 44 -8.80 -12.72 -1.62
C GLY A 44 -9.57 -12.00 -0.51
N ARG A 45 -10.90 -11.95 -0.64
CA ARG A 45 -11.78 -11.25 0.32
C ARG A 45 -11.55 -11.73 1.75
N GLU A 46 -11.53 -13.05 1.98
CA GLU A 46 -11.31 -13.64 3.30
C GLU A 46 -10.00 -13.17 3.96
N ARG A 47 -8.88 -13.17 3.20
CA ARG A 47 -7.59 -12.68 3.70
C ARG A 47 -7.62 -11.19 3.97
N LEU A 48 -8.32 -10.41 3.15
CA LEU A 48 -8.49 -8.97 3.36
C LEU A 48 -9.31 -8.70 4.63
N SER A 49 -10.44 -9.40 4.83
CA SER A 49 -11.28 -9.28 6.03
C SER A 49 -10.51 -9.67 7.29
N ALA A 50 -9.72 -10.75 7.24
CA ALA A 50 -8.86 -11.15 8.35
C ALA A 50 -7.79 -10.10 8.67
N LEU A 51 -7.13 -9.54 7.65
CA LEU A 51 -6.14 -8.48 7.81
C LEU A 51 -6.76 -7.21 8.42
N LEU A 52 -7.91 -6.78 7.89
CA LEU A 52 -8.63 -5.60 8.38
C LEU A 52 -9.13 -5.78 9.82
N ARG A 53 -9.61 -6.97 10.17
CA ARG A 53 -10.00 -7.31 11.54
C ARG A 53 -8.83 -7.18 12.50
N TRP A 54 -7.70 -7.81 12.16
CA TRP A 54 -6.49 -7.71 12.98
C TRP A 54 -6.00 -6.26 13.07
N ALA A 55 -5.96 -5.53 11.96
CA ALA A 55 -5.55 -4.13 11.94
C ALA A 55 -6.45 -3.26 12.82
N GLY A 56 -7.77 -3.47 12.79
CA GLY A 56 -8.73 -2.76 13.64
C GLY A 56 -8.61 -3.10 15.14
N THR A 57 -8.04 -4.26 15.48
CA THR A 57 -7.68 -4.58 16.88
C THR A 57 -6.32 -4.01 17.29
N ALA A 58 -5.39 -3.89 16.34
CA ALA A 58 -4.01 -3.52 16.63
C ALA A 58 -3.77 -2.00 16.58
N PHE A 59 -4.52 -1.25 15.76
CA PHE A 59 -4.32 0.18 15.54
C PHE A 59 -5.55 1.00 15.88
N ASP A 60 -5.37 2.22 16.39
CA ASP A 60 -6.49 3.11 16.75
C ASP A 60 -7.37 3.43 15.55
N ARG A 61 -6.74 3.64 14.38
CA ARG A 61 -7.43 3.92 13.12
C ARG A 61 -6.80 3.20 11.93
N VAL A 62 -7.64 2.77 11.00
CA VAL A 62 -7.21 2.10 9.77
C VAL A 62 -7.89 2.75 8.56
N ASP A 63 -7.08 3.28 7.66
CA ASP A 63 -7.54 3.84 6.40
C ASP A 63 -7.07 2.94 5.23
N VAL A 64 -7.95 2.76 4.24
CA VAL A 64 -7.64 2.06 3.00
C VAL A 64 -7.67 3.03 1.83
N ILE A 65 -6.63 3.04 1.00
CA ILE A 65 -6.58 3.83 -0.24
C ILE A 65 -6.73 2.90 -1.44
N VAL A 66 -7.74 3.15 -2.26
CA VAL A 66 -7.94 2.44 -3.53
C VAL A 66 -7.30 3.25 -4.67
N ALA A 67 -6.40 2.58 -5.39
CA ALA A 67 -5.58 3.13 -6.46
C ALA A 67 -6.37 3.33 -7.77
N ASP A 68 -7.26 4.32 -7.84
CA ASP A 68 -8.14 4.52 -9.00
C ASP A 68 -7.47 5.26 -10.16
N VAL A 69 -6.79 6.38 -9.88
CA VAL A 69 -6.14 7.19 -10.92
C VAL A 69 -4.73 6.72 -11.24
N SER A 70 -4.01 6.14 -10.28
CA SER A 70 -2.68 5.57 -10.57
C SER A 70 -2.77 4.37 -11.51
N LEU A 71 -3.89 3.64 -11.52
CA LEU A 71 -4.14 2.50 -12.42
C LEU A 71 -4.29 2.90 -13.89
N VAL A 72 -4.56 4.17 -14.18
CA VAL A 72 -4.67 4.68 -15.56
C VAL A 72 -3.34 4.47 -16.30
N HIS A 73 -2.21 4.76 -15.64
CA HIS A 73 -0.87 4.57 -16.18
C HIS A 73 -0.59 3.12 -16.56
N VAL A 74 -1.04 2.15 -15.74
CA VAL A 74 -0.92 0.73 -16.06
C VAL A 74 -1.72 0.39 -17.32
N HIS A 75 -2.93 0.91 -17.47
CA HIS A 75 -3.75 0.65 -18.65
C HIS A 75 -3.21 1.34 -19.92
N GLN A 76 -2.66 2.55 -19.80
CA GLN A 76 -1.99 3.24 -20.91
C GLN A 76 -0.73 2.52 -21.36
N ALA A 77 0.10 2.06 -20.42
CA ALA A 77 1.25 1.20 -20.70
C ALA A 77 0.85 -0.11 -21.43
N LEU A 78 -0.37 -0.62 -21.22
CA LEU A 78 -0.90 -1.76 -21.96
C LEU A 78 -1.44 -1.40 -23.37
N GLY A 79 -1.15 -0.18 -23.86
CA GLY A 79 -1.54 0.30 -25.19
C GLY A 79 -3.00 0.76 -25.29
N GLN A 80 -3.68 1.00 -24.16
CA GLN A 80 -5.07 1.46 -24.20
C GLN A 80 -5.13 2.98 -24.41
N PRO A 81 -6.03 3.48 -25.29
CA PRO A 81 -6.26 4.91 -25.42
C PRO A 81 -6.67 5.54 -24.06
N PRO A 82 -6.33 6.82 -23.81
CA PRO A 82 -6.52 7.46 -22.50
C PRO A 82 -7.93 7.31 -21.91
N GLU A 83 -8.97 7.50 -22.72
CA GLU A 83 -10.36 7.37 -22.24
C GLU A 83 -10.71 5.94 -21.83
N LYS A 84 -10.27 4.94 -22.61
CA LYS A 84 -10.49 3.53 -22.32
C LYS A 84 -9.69 3.10 -21.09
N ALA A 85 -8.47 3.60 -20.95
CA ALA A 85 -7.63 3.37 -19.77
C ALA A 85 -8.30 3.90 -18.50
N ARG A 86 -8.80 5.14 -18.53
CA ARG A 86 -9.56 5.75 -17.43
C ARG A 86 -10.82 4.96 -17.08
N LYS A 87 -11.61 4.58 -18.09
CA LYS A 87 -12.83 3.77 -17.88
C LYS A 87 -12.51 2.44 -17.19
N ASN A 88 -11.46 1.75 -17.63
CA ASN A 88 -11.05 0.47 -17.08
C ASN A 88 -10.46 0.60 -15.66
N ALA A 89 -9.66 1.63 -15.41
CA ALA A 89 -9.13 1.95 -14.10
C ALA A 89 -10.26 2.20 -13.10
N ASN A 90 -11.22 3.07 -13.46
CA ASN A 90 -12.40 3.36 -12.63
C ASN A 90 -13.24 2.10 -12.35
N HIS A 91 -13.46 1.26 -13.36
CA HIS A 91 -14.19 0.00 -13.18
C HIS A 91 -13.48 -0.93 -12.17
N ARG A 92 -12.16 -1.07 -12.29
CA ARG A 92 -11.35 -1.88 -11.35
C ARG A 92 -11.35 -1.28 -9.96
N ALA A 93 -11.21 0.03 -9.84
CA ALA A 93 -11.27 0.74 -8.57
C ALA A 93 -12.62 0.55 -7.88
N ALA A 94 -13.73 0.70 -8.61
CA ALA A 94 -15.06 0.48 -8.06
C ALA A 94 -15.24 -0.97 -7.55
N LYS A 95 -14.68 -1.96 -8.27
CA LYS A 95 -14.68 -3.36 -7.81
C LYS A 95 -13.83 -3.54 -6.55
N ALA A 96 -12.65 -2.91 -6.49
CA ALA A 96 -11.76 -2.96 -5.33
C ALA A 96 -12.41 -2.27 -4.11
N PHE A 97 -13.01 -1.10 -4.29
CA PHE A 97 -13.75 -0.38 -3.26
C PHE A 97 -14.87 -1.24 -2.68
N ARG A 98 -15.76 -1.80 -3.52
CA ARG A 98 -16.82 -2.72 -3.07
C ARG A 98 -16.27 -3.94 -2.34
N ARG A 99 -15.14 -4.50 -2.78
CA ARG A 99 -14.48 -5.62 -2.11
C ARG A 99 -13.99 -5.21 -0.71
N VAL A 100 -13.39 -4.03 -0.59
CA VAL A 100 -12.90 -3.49 0.70
C VAL A 100 -14.07 -3.19 1.63
N SER A 101 -15.15 -2.56 1.15
CA SER A 101 -16.35 -2.29 1.96
C SER A 101 -16.94 -3.58 2.54
N ARG A 102 -17.09 -4.62 1.71
CA ARG A 102 -17.56 -5.94 2.18
C ARG A 102 -16.58 -6.60 3.17
N ALA A 103 -15.27 -6.44 2.94
CA ALA A 103 -14.27 -6.97 3.86
C ALA A 103 -14.30 -6.25 5.22
N TRP A 104 -14.62 -4.96 5.23
CA TRP A 104 -14.86 -4.19 6.46
C TRP A 104 -16.11 -4.68 7.22
N GLU A 105 -17.22 -4.90 6.51
CA GLU A 105 -18.43 -5.49 7.08
C GLU A 105 -18.14 -6.84 7.74
N GLU A 106 -17.40 -7.72 7.07
CA GLU A 106 -16.98 -9.02 7.60
C GLU A 106 -15.96 -8.92 8.73
N ALA A 107 -15.11 -7.91 8.72
CA ALA A 107 -14.11 -7.69 9.76
C ALA A 107 -14.76 -7.31 11.11
N GLY A 108 -15.93 -6.66 11.08
CA GLY A 108 -16.65 -6.22 12.26
C GLY A 108 -16.01 -5.03 12.98
N VAL A 109 -15.22 -4.22 12.25
CA VAL A 109 -14.53 -3.05 12.82
C VAL A 109 -15.49 -1.86 12.86
N PRO A 110 -15.55 -1.09 13.98
CA PRO A 110 -16.47 0.03 14.10
C PRO A 110 -16.28 1.08 12.98
N PRO A 111 -17.37 1.62 12.38
CA PRO A 111 -17.30 2.60 11.30
C PRO A 111 -16.43 3.83 11.57
N GLN A 112 -16.28 4.23 12.84
CA GLN A 112 -15.49 5.39 13.25
C GLN A 112 -13.97 5.15 13.14
N ARG A 113 -13.54 3.88 13.15
CA ARG A 113 -12.13 3.45 13.12
C ARG A 113 -11.68 3.01 11.73
N GLN A 114 -12.59 2.94 10.77
CA GLN A 114 -12.32 2.50 9.41
C GLN A 114 -12.68 3.58 8.40
N ARG A 115 -11.82 3.79 7.40
CA ARG A 115 -12.16 4.62 6.23
C ARG A 115 -11.65 3.97 4.95
N VAL A 116 -12.35 4.22 3.85
CA VAL A 116 -11.91 3.83 2.51
C VAL A 116 -11.97 5.07 1.64
N HIS A 117 -10.85 5.42 1.02
CA HIS A 117 -10.75 6.56 0.12
C HIS A 117 -10.32 6.11 -1.27
N LEU A 118 -10.67 6.92 -2.26
CA LEU A 118 -10.09 6.84 -3.59
C LEU A 118 -8.85 7.74 -3.64
N LEU A 119 -7.82 7.33 -4.38
CA LEU A 119 -6.63 8.16 -4.57
C LEU A 119 -7.01 9.49 -5.24
N SER A 120 -7.96 9.46 -6.20
CA SER A 120 -8.48 10.65 -6.88
C SER A 120 -8.93 11.77 -5.95
N THR A 121 -9.44 11.44 -4.76
CA THR A 121 -9.87 12.41 -3.75
C THR A 121 -8.74 13.34 -3.29
N PHE A 122 -7.48 12.93 -3.46
CA PHE A 122 -6.30 13.65 -2.97
C PHE A 122 -5.47 14.31 -4.08
N LEU A 123 -5.89 14.24 -5.35
CA LEU A 123 -5.10 14.79 -6.46
C LEU A 123 -4.78 16.28 -6.28
N ASP A 124 -5.77 17.05 -5.80
CA ASP A 124 -5.63 18.49 -5.55
C ASP A 124 -5.22 18.80 -4.11
N HIS A 125 -4.98 17.78 -3.27
CA HIS A 125 -4.53 18.00 -1.89
C HIS A 125 -3.08 18.51 -1.91
N PRO A 126 -2.78 19.68 -1.30
CA PRO A 126 -1.51 20.36 -1.50
C PRO A 126 -0.30 19.53 -1.04
N VAL A 127 -0.45 18.78 0.06
CA VAL A 127 0.61 17.88 0.55
C VAL A 127 0.84 16.71 -0.41
N TYR A 128 -0.24 16.13 -0.95
CA TYR A 128 -0.13 15.00 -1.87
C TYR A 128 0.52 15.45 -3.19
N ALA A 129 0.06 16.58 -3.75
CA ALA A 129 0.60 17.14 -4.98
C ALA A 129 2.09 17.48 -4.86
N ARG A 130 2.50 18.11 -3.74
CA ARG A 130 3.91 18.41 -3.45
C ARG A 130 4.75 17.13 -3.39
N LEU A 131 4.34 16.13 -2.60
CA LEU A 131 5.06 14.87 -2.45
C LEU A 131 5.15 14.09 -3.77
N ARG A 132 4.10 14.14 -4.60
CA ARG A 132 4.11 13.52 -5.93
C ARG A 132 5.11 14.20 -6.86
N ALA A 133 5.20 15.52 -6.83
CA ALA A 133 6.19 16.28 -7.60
C ALA A 133 7.62 16.02 -7.11
N GLU A 134 7.83 15.91 -5.81
CA GLU A 134 9.11 15.48 -5.21
C GLU A 134 9.48 14.07 -5.66
N ALA A 135 8.56 13.11 -5.57
CA ALA A 135 8.75 11.75 -6.04
C ALA A 135 9.12 11.67 -7.53
N GLN A 136 8.43 12.44 -8.36
CA GLN A 136 8.71 12.51 -9.79
C GLN A 136 10.12 13.04 -10.07
N ARG A 137 10.54 14.11 -9.38
CA ARG A 137 11.91 14.67 -9.52
C ARG A 137 12.96 13.69 -9.03
N ALA A 138 12.77 13.09 -7.86
CA ALA A 138 13.69 12.10 -7.31
C ALA A 138 13.90 10.92 -8.25
N VAL A 139 12.82 10.37 -8.83
CA VAL A 139 12.91 9.26 -9.80
C VAL A 139 13.57 9.69 -11.12
N ALA A 140 13.56 10.98 -11.47
CA ALA A 140 14.26 11.49 -12.65
C ALA A 140 15.76 11.71 -12.39
N GLU A 141 16.12 12.15 -11.18
CA GLU A 141 17.48 12.57 -10.81
C GLU A 141 18.34 11.44 -10.21
N ASP A 142 17.71 10.48 -9.51
CA ASP A 142 18.38 9.37 -8.83
C ASP A 142 18.31 8.09 -9.70
N PRO A 143 19.44 7.64 -10.29
CA PRO A 143 19.45 6.47 -11.16
C PRO A 143 19.02 5.18 -10.46
N ALA A 144 19.30 5.03 -9.16
CA ALA A 144 18.95 3.84 -8.41
C ALA A 144 17.43 3.77 -8.16
N LEU A 145 16.82 4.91 -7.77
CA LEU A 145 15.36 5.01 -7.68
C LEU A 145 14.69 4.79 -9.03
N ARG A 146 15.26 5.35 -10.11
CA ARG A 146 14.75 5.16 -11.46
C ARG A 146 14.72 3.68 -11.85
N GLU A 147 15.85 3.00 -11.72
CA GLU A 147 15.98 1.59 -12.10
C GLU A 147 15.02 0.70 -11.30
N VAL A 148 14.98 0.85 -9.98
CA VAL A 148 14.07 0.05 -9.12
C VAL A 148 12.60 0.35 -9.42
N SER A 149 12.26 1.60 -9.75
CA SER A 149 10.89 1.95 -10.16
C SER A 149 10.52 1.31 -11.50
N LEU A 150 11.44 1.27 -12.47
CA LEU A 150 11.23 0.57 -13.75
C LEU A 150 11.07 -0.95 -13.52
N GLN A 151 11.88 -1.56 -12.66
CA GLN A 151 11.77 -2.99 -12.33
C GLN A 151 10.44 -3.33 -11.65
N ALA A 152 10.00 -2.50 -10.71
CA ALA A 152 8.70 -2.67 -10.06
C ALA A 152 7.55 -2.51 -11.08
N ALA A 153 7.61 -1.52 -11.98
CA ALA A 153 6.63 -1.33 -13.04
C ALA A 153 6.56 -2.54 -13.98
N ARG A 154 7.72 -3.07 -14.40
CA ARG A 154 7.81 -4.32 -15.19
C ARG A 154 7.10 -5.48 -14.49
N LYS A 155 7.31 -5.66 -13.19
CA LYS A 155 6.65 -6.72 -12.40
C LYS A 155 5.14 -6.56 -12.40
N VAL A 156 4.62 -5.34 -12.21
CA VAL A 156 3.19 -5.05 -12.29
C VAL A 156 2.64 -5.39 -13.67
N LEU A 157 3.27 -4.92 -14.74
CA LEU A 157 2.80 -5.13 -16.12
C LEU A 157 2.75 -6.61 -16.52
N ARG A 158 3.72 -7.42 -16.08
CA ARG A 158 3.73 -8.88 -16.32
C ARG A 158 2.46 -9.58 -15.81
N THR A 159 1.85 -9.08 -14.73
CA THR A 159 0.58 -9.62 -14.20
C THR A 159 -0.61 -9.46 -15.15
N TYR A 160 -0.52 -8.51 -16.10
CA TYR A 160 -1.54 -8.25 -17.13
C TYR A 160 -1.17 -8.88 -18.47
N LEU A 161 0.13 -9.01 -18.74
CA LEU A 161 0.66 -9.48 -20.03
C LEU A 161 0.81 -11.01 -20.12
N LYS A 162 0.37 -11.76 -19.09
CA LYS A 162 0.52 -13.22 -18.99
C LYS A 162 1.97 -13.65 -19.22
N ASP A 163 2.87 -13.05 -18.45
CA ASP A 163 4.32 -13.30 -18.47
C ASP A 163 5.06 -12.93 -19.78
N ARG A 164 4.41 -12.27 -20.73
CA ARG A 164 5.12 -11.59 -21.82
C ARG A 164 5.90 -10.41 -21.29
N GLU A 165 7.09 -10.20 -21.86
CA GLU A 165 7.96 -9.10 -21.47
C GLU A 165 7.41 -7.76 -21.97
N PRO A 166 7.16 -6.78 -21.06
CA PRO A 166 6.80 -5.44 -21.50
C PRO A 166 7.99 -4.74 -22.15
N ASP A 167 7.75 -3.99 -23.21
CA ASP A 167 8.79 -3.17 -23.83
C ASP A 167 9.15 -1.95 -22.96
N PHE A 168 10.21 -1.24 -23.35
CA PHE A 168 10.69 -0.09 -22.59
C PHE A 168 9.65 1.03 -22.42
N ALA A 169 8.89 1.35 -23.47
CA ALA A 169 7.89 2.42 -23.41
C ALA A 169 6.73 2.04 -22.47
N GLN A 170 6.33 0.77 -22.45
CA GLN A 170 5.34 0.27 -21.50
C GLN A 170 5.85 0.40 -20.05
N VAL A 171 7.09 -0.01 -19.80
CA VAL A 171 7.69 0.07 -18.45
C VAL A 171 7.84 1.53 -18.00
N ASP A 172 8.27 2.42 -18.89
CA ASP A 172 8.46 3.83 -18.56
C ASP A 172 7.13 4.53 -18.23
N GLU A 173 6.05 4.24 -18.97
CA GLU A 173 4.71 4.72 -18.62
C GLU A 173 4.18 4.05 -17.35
N GLY A 174 4.39 2.74 -17.19
CA GLY A 174 3.93 1.98 -16.03
C GLY A 174 4.53 2.48 -14.71
N LYS A 175 5.75 3.03 -14.73
CA LYS A 175 6.42 3.67 -13.59
C LYS A 175 5.60 4.81 -12.97
N ASN A 176 4.81 5.53 -13.78
CA ASN A 176 3.97 6.63 -13.29
C ASN A 176 2.89 6.16 -12.29
N HIS A 177 2.47 4.89 -12.35
CA HIS A 177 1.62 4.27 -11.33
C HIS A 177 2.31 4.29 -9.95
N LEU A 178 3.59 3.91 -9.89
CA LEU A 178 4.35 3.87 -8.64
C LEU A 178 4.60 5.26 -8.08
N ILE A 179 4.97 6.22 -8.94
CA ILE A 179 5.17 7.63 -8.54
C ILE A 179 3.89 8.20 -7.92
N ALA A 180 2.72 7.89 -8.47
CA ALA A 180 1.44 8.32 -7.92
C ALA A 180 1.13 7.70 -6.55
N GLU A 181 1.74 6.55 -6.20
CA GLU A 181 1.53 5.90 -4.90
C GLU A 181 2.59 6.24 -3.85
N MET A 182 3.76 6.75 -4.25
CA MET A 182 4.84 7.14 -3.34
C MET A 182 4.43 8.12 -2.23
N PRO A 183 3.55 9.12 -2.44
CA PRO A 183 3.16 10.04 -1.36
C PRO A 183 2.65 9.34 -0.08
N TRP A 184 1.95 8.22 -0.24
CA TRP A 184 1.44 7.38 0.85
C TRP A 184 2.54 6.60 1.62
N CYS A 185 3.74 6.56 1.08
CA CYS A 185 4.92 5.99 1.72
C CYS A 185 5.84 7.08 2.30
N LEU A 186 5.64 8.34 1.89
CA LEU A 186 6.47 9.48 2.31
C LEU A 186 5.87 10.24 3.49
N ASP A 187 4.58 10.62 3.45
CA ASP A 187 3.94 11.39 4.53
C ASP A 187 2.40 11.27 4.53
N THR A 188 1.90 10.04 4.70
CA THR A 188 0.47 9.82 5.01
C THR A 188 -0.03 10.66 6.19
N PRO A 189 0.73 10.87 7.29
CA PRO A 189 0.33 11.77 8.37
C PRO A 189 -0.04 13.18 7.88
N GLY A 190 0.79 13.76 7.01
CA GLY A 190 0.52 15.07 6.40
C GLY A 190 -0.65 15.07 5.41
N ILE A 191 -0.94 13.95 4.74
CA ILE A 191 -2.06 13.85 3.79
C ILE A 191 -3.40 13.64 4.50
N LEU A 192 -3.45 12.76 5.52
CA LEU A 192 -4.69 12.38 6.19
C LEU A 192 -4.94 13.13 7.50
N GLY A 193 -3.99 13.96 7.95
CA GLY A 193 -4.07 14.69 9.21
C GLY A 193 -4.04 13.79 10.43
N VAL A 194 -3.27 12.70 10.40
CA VAL A 194 -3.12 11.75 11.51
C VAL A 194 -1.78 11.94 12.24
N PRO A 195 -1.66 11.57 13.54
CA PRO A 195 -0.44 11.84 14.32
C PRO A 195 0.82 11.11 13.81
N SER A 196 0.67 9.84 13.45
CA SER A 196 1.66 9.03 12.73
C SER A 196 0.93 8.00 11.88
N SER A 197 1.62 7.28 10.99
CA SER A 197 1.00 6.25 10.15
C SER A 197 2.00 5.19 9.73
N VAL A 198 1.56 3.94 9.64
CA VAL A 198 2.34 2.82 9.07
C VAL A 198 1.68 2.30 7.81
N THR A 199 2.39 2.35 6.68
CA THR A 199 1.93 1.79 5.40
C THR A 199 2.35 0.33 5.26
N LEU A 200 1.37 -0.54 5.00
CA LEU A 200 1.61 -1.98 4.88
C LEU A 200 1.95 -2.42 3.45
N HIS A 201 2.86 -3.38 3.37
CA HIS A 201 3.21 -4.10 2.14
C HIS A 201 3.06 -5.62 2.35
N PRO A 202 2.54 -6.38 1.38
CA PRO A 202 2.43 -7.84 1.51
C PRO A 202 3.80 -8.56 1.42
N GLN A 203 4.81 -7.89 0.87
CA GLN A 203 6.18 -8.40 0.73
C GLN A 203 7.16 -7.24 0.89
N ARG A 204 8.44 -7.56 1.12
CA ARG A 204 9.49 -6.55 1.15
C ARG A 204 9.71 -5.98 -0.26
N GLN A 205 9.84 -4.66 -0.35
CA GLN A 205 9.89 -3.92 -1.61
C GLN A 205 11.23 -3.16 -1.67
N PRO A 206 12.09 -3.44 -2.66
CA PRO A 206 13.34 -2.69 -2.83
C PRO A 206 13.12 -1.18 -2.96
N LEU A 207 12.02 -0.77 -3.60
CA LEU A 207 11.64 0.63 -3.72
C LEU A 207 11.43 1.30 -2.35
N ALA A 208 10.82 0.57 -1.40
CA ALA A 208 10.62 1.08 -0.05
C ALA A 208 11.93 1.25 0.71
N GLU A 209 12.88 0.34 0.53
CA GLU A 209 14.22 0.45 1.13
C GLU A 209 14.96 1.67 0.59
N LEU A 210 14.92 1.89 -0.74
CA LEU A 210 15.55 3.05 -1.36
C LEU A 210 14.88 4.37 -0.97
N MET A 211 13.56 4.42 -0.74
CA MET A 211 12.90 5.64 -0.26
C MET A 211 13.49 6.13 1.08
N PHE A 212 13.92 5.22 1.97
CA PHE A 212 14.57 5.61 3.23
C PHE A 212 16.04 6.00 3.07
N ALA A 213 16.70 5.52 2.02
CA ALA A 213 18.14 5.77 1.78
C ALA A 213 18.41 6.92 0.80
N SER A 214 17.41 7.31 -0.01
CA SER A 214 17.61 8.31 -1.06
C SER A 214 17.77 9.72 -0.48
N PRO A 215 18.78 10.49 -0.93
CA PRO A 215 18.94 11.88 -0.53
C PRO A 215 17.93 12.82 -1.21
N HIS A 216 17.22 12.33 -2.25
CA HIS A 216 16.25 13.12 -3.01
C HIS A 216 14.81 12.98 -2.47
N LEU A 217 14.59 12.09 -1.50
CA LEU A 217 13.30 11.86 -0.87
C LEU A 217 13.41 12.07 0.63
N THR A 218 12.37 12.64 1.22
CA THR A 218 12.25 12.74 2.68
C THR A 218 11.04 11.95 3.12
N VAL A 219 11.28 10.80 3.76
CA VAL A 219 10.23 10.11 4.50
C VAL A 219 10.02 10.85 5.82
N SER A 220 8.79 11.30 6.06
CA SER A 220 8.39 11.96 7.30
C SER A 220 8.77 11.09 8.51
N PRO A 221 9.30 11.65 9.60
CA PRO A 221 9.61 10.87 10.81
C PRO A 221 8.36 10.27 11.47
N ARG A 222 7.17 10.74 11.08
CA ARG A 222 5.87 10.23 11.51
C ARG A 222 5.31 9.15 10.57
N GLN A 223 6.01 8.84 9.47
CA GLN A 223 5.63 7.83 8.49
C GLN A 223 6.51 6.59 8.66
N GLY A 224 5.87 5.45 8.88
CA GLY A 224 6.49 4.13 8.93
C GLY A 224 6.06 3.27 7.75
N GLN A 225 6.84 2.23 7.47
CA GLN A 225 6.48 1.19 6.52
C GLN A 225 6.78 -0.17 7.14
N ALA A 226 5.94 -1.17 6.85
CA ALA A 226 6.13 -2.52 7.34
C ALA A 226 5.66 -3.57 6.33
N VAL A 227 6.31 -4.72 6.35
CA VAL A 227 5.83 -5.91 5.65
C VAL A 227 4.87 -6.66 6.57
N VAL A 228 3.68 -6.99 6.10
CA VAL A 228 2.71 -7.79 6.83
C VAL A 228 2.62 -9.19 6.23
N ARG A 229 2.62 -10.23 7.09
CA ARG A 229 2.46 -11.63 6.67
C ARG A 229 1.48 -12.34 7.59
N PRO A 230 0.66 -13.27 7.09
CA PRO A 230 -0.06 -14.20 7.95
C PRO A 230 0.92 -14.95 8.83
N ARG A 231 0.60 -15.12 10.11
CA ARG A 231 1.33 -16.01 11.00
C ARG A 231 0.90 -17.43 10.66
N PHE A 232 1.79 -18.22 10.07
CA PHE A 232 1.54 -19.66 9.97
C PHE A 232 1.60 -20.23 11.39
N ALA A 233 0.57 -20.95 11.81
CA ALA A 233 0.65 -21.74 13.04
C ALA A 233 1.82 -22.73 12.87
N ALA A 234 2.73 -22.77 13.84
CA ALA A 234 3.68 -23.87 13.90
C ALA A 234 2.88 -25.18 13.90
N ALA A 235 3.24 -26.11 13.02
CA ALA A 235 2.64 -27.44 13.06
C ALA A 235 2.83 -28.00 14.48
N PRO A 236 1.80 -28.64 15.08
CA PRO A 236 1.98 -29.27 16.37
C PRO A 236 3.11 -30.29 16.24
N SER A 237 4.15 -30.13 17.07
CA SER A 237 5.17 -31.14 17.26
C SER A 237 4.47 -32.44 17.63
N SER A 238 4.62 -33.46 16.77
CA SER A 238 4.12 -34.81 17.00
C SER A 238 4.73 -35.45 18.23
#